data_AF-A0A954DDR4-F1
#
_entry.id   AF-A0A954DDR4-F1
#
_cell.length_a   1.000
_cell.length_b   1.000
_cell.length_c   1.000
_cell.angle_alpha   90.00
_cell.angle_beta   90.00
_cell.angle_gamma   90.00
#
_symmetry.space_group_name_H-M   'P 1'
#
loop_
_entity.id
_entity.type
_entity.pdbx_description
1 polymer ?
#
loop_
_entity_poly.entity_id
_entity_poly.type
_entity_poly.pdbx_seq_one_letter_code
_entity_poly.pdbx_strand_id
1 'polypeptide(L)'
;MLGSLHVHRSCPRSAARLLAAALLALGLPAIAGSGALAAQDGLKKGPWRPRHAPTGWIIYTTRNYQIQSQVDKDKAKRLADHMEGMLKVYKKYFPPGKPSSGKQYAVKLFKNREAFLDYSGAAGAAGYYSSTDREMVLYDTGRWMDEPQTPITGDEDGIDFEAVKRRMEMDILGVAAHEGWHQYFHWYVVSWIDLPSWVNEGMGDYFYTATPKNVGGRKMPAELGRLNDARLPTIKAAVKAGKHVPVEKILQYTQREYYSNPGVCYAEGWALCHFLLHSDNKAYNDLVPRFVKRFKNDGNREKNTEYVFKRIDLAKLEEEWKAWVLAQKYDDPLKEAVDAANEAMRKKMERGGKADPGSDGEKPDGGTAEPKDGDKGTDGKTDDGKNEDGAKKGAAAR
;
A
#
# COMPACT_ATOMS: atom_id res chain seq x y z
N MET A 1 -20.04 -45.70 37.64
CA MET A 1 -19.96 -45.98 36.19
C MET A 1 -20.75 -44.92 35.46
N LEU A 2 -20.14 -44.29 34.45
CA LEU A 2 -20.71 -43.68 33.23
C LEU A 2 -21.75 -42.53 33.42
N GLY A 3 -21.71 -41.41 32.71
CA GLY A 3 -20.94 -41.06 31.52
C GLY A 3 -21.04 -39.56 31.24
N SER A 4 -20.00 -39.08 30.56
CA SER A 4 -19.73 -37.69 30.17
C SER A 4 -20.50 -37.32 28.90
N LEU A 5 -21.09 -36.13 28.86
CA LEU A 5 -21.65 -35.52 27.64
C LEU A 5 -20.80 -34.31 27.26
N HIS A 6 -19.96 -34.51 26.23
CA HIS A 6 -19.19 -33.47 25.57
C HIS A 6 -20.09 -32.64 24.66
N VAL A 7 -20.17 -31.33 24.89
CA VAL A 7 -20.73 -30.36 23.93
C VAL A 7 -19.56 -29.71 23.18
N HIS A 8 -19.41 -30.07 21.90
CA HIS A 8 -18.48 -29.42 20.98
C HIS A 8 -18.91 -27.96 20.74
N ARG A 9 -18.16 -27.01 21.31
CA ARG A 9 -18.20 -25.60 20.88
C ARG A 9 -17.19 -25.41 19.73
N SER A 10 -17.68 -25.46 18.50
CA SER A 10 -16.93 -25.04 17.32
C SER A 10 -16.87 -23.51 17.28
N CYS A 11 -15.77 -22.95 17.78
CA CYS A 11 -15.46 -21.53 17.69
C CYS A 11 -14.98 -21.19 16.26
N PRO A 12 -15.48 -20.12 15.59
CA PRO A 12 -15.02 -19.75 14.25
C PRO A 12 -13.66 -19.02 14.35
N ARG A 13 -12.60 -19.79 14.58
CA ARG A 13 -11.20 -19.32 14.59
C ARG A 13 -10.64 -19.03 13.18
N SER A 14 -11.44 -19.19 12.12
CA SER A 14 -11.01 -19.05 10.72
C SER A 14 -11.04 -17.60 10.21
N ALA A 15 -12.05 -16.80 10.56
CA ALA A 15 -12.19 -15.42 10.08
C ALA A 15 -11.09 -14.47 10.61
N ALA A 16 -10.75 -14.60 11.90
CA ALA A 16 -9.68 -13.82 12.52
C ALA A 16 -8.28 -14.16 11.99
N ARG A 17 -8.04 -15.41 11.56
CA ARG A 17 -6.77 -15.84 10.96
C ARG A 17 -6.60 -15.34 9.52
N LEU A 18 -7.70 -15.25 8.76
CA LEU A 18 -7.70 -14.67 7.41
C LEU A 18 -7.46 -13.15 7.42
N LEU A 19 -8.03 -12.41 8.39
CA LEU A 19 -7.74 -10.98 8.58
C LEU A 19 -6.29 -10.71 9.04
N ALA A 20 -5.75 -11.54 9.94
CA ALA A 20 -4.37 -11.39 10.41
C ALA A 20 -3.32 -11.70 9.31
N ALA A 21 -3.65 -12.58 8.35
CA ALA A 21 -2.79 -12.87 7.20
C ALA A 21 -2.74 -11.72 6.18
N ALA A 22 -3.83 -10.95 6.03
CA ALA A 22 -3.87 -9.78 5.16
C ALA A 22 -2.96 -8.63 5.66
N LEU A 23 -2.76 -8.52 6.98
CA LEU A 23 -1.88 -7.51 7.59
C LEU A 23 -0.37 -7.81 7.43
N LEU A 24 0.00 -9.06 7.14
CA LEU A 24 1.40 -9.48 6.91
C LEU A 24 1.87 -9.30 5.46
N ALA A 25 0.95 -9.06 4.51
CA ALA A 25 1.23 -8.97 3.08
C ALA A 25 1.49 -7.55 2.56
N LEU A 26 1.49 -6.52 3.42
CA LEU A 26 1.79 -5.12 3.04
C LEU A 26 3.29 -4.78 3.07
N GLY A 27 4.15 -5.81 3.15
CA GLY A 27 5.58 -5.68 2.91
C GLY A 27 5.83 -5.44 1.43
N LEU A 28 5.80 -4.18 1.01
CA LEU A 28 6.28 -3.75 -0.32
C LEU A 28 7.71 -4.26 -0.51
N PRO A 29 7.99 -5.10 -1.52
CA PRO A 29 9.34 -5.22 -2.00
C PRO A 29 9.62 -3.97 -2.83
N ALA A 30 10.40 -3.05 -2.28
CA ALA A 30 11.02 -2.01 -3.07
C ALA A 30 12.13 -2.64 -3.91
N ILE A 31 12.07 -2.42 -5.22
CA ILE A 31 13.12 -2.83 -6.13
C ILE A 31 14.25 -1.81 -5.99
N ALA A 32 15.31 -2.20 -5.28
CA ALA A 32 16.57 -1.49 -5.30
C ALA A 32 17.26 -1.67 -6.65
N GLY A 33 17.56 -0.57 -7.33
CA GLY A 33 18.58 -0.51 -8.39
C GLY A 33 18.16 -1.01 -9.78
N SER A 34 17.92 -0.04 -10.67
CA SER A 34 18.42 0.03 -12.05
C SER A 34 18.71 -1.28 -12.80
N GLY A 35 17.69 -2.13 -12.97
CA GLY A 35 17.68 -3.18 -13.99
C GLY A 35 16.57 -2.86 -14.97
N ALA A 36 16.87 -2.78 -16.26
CA ALA A 36 15.86 -2.62 -17.30
C ALA A 36 14.93 -3.84 -17.28
N LEU A 37 13.81 -3.72 -16.57
CA LEU A 37 12.73 -4.68 -16.63
C LEU A 37 12.04 -4.53 -17.99
N ALA A 38 11.79 -5.68 -18.62
CA ALA A 38 11.36 -5.76 -20.01
C ALA A 38 10.02 -5.06 -20.20
N ALA A 39 10.01 -4.06 -21.07
CA ALA A 39 8.79 -3.44 -21.57
C ALA A 39 7.95 -4.52 -22.28
N GLN A 40 6.63 -4.31 -22.34
CA GLN A 40 5.83 -4.83 -23.45
C GLN A 40 6.61 -4.52 -24.73
N ASP A 41 6.94 -5.55 -25.52
CA ASP A 41 7.72 -5.41 -26.76
C ASP A 41 7.18 -4.21 -27.57
N GLY A 42 7.96 -3.13 -27.62
CA GLY A 42 7.69 -1.96 -28.48
C GLY A 42 7.18 -0.66 -27.83
N LEU A 43 6.85 -0.60 -26.53
CA LEU A 43 6.46 0.69 -25.91
C LEU A 43 7.69 1.58 -25.67
N LYS A 44 7.69 2.77 -26.29
CA LYS A 44 8.77 3.74 -26.14
C LYS A 44 8.80 4.31 -24.71
N LYS A 45 9.99 4.35 -24.10
CA LYS A 45 10.22 5.03 -22.82
C LYS A 45 10.28 6.56 -22.94
N GLY A 46 9.97 7.26 -21.86
CA GLY A 46 10.01 8.72 -21.79
C GLY A 46 8.92 9.41 -22.63
N PRO A 47 9.07 10.71 -22.97
CA PRO A 47 8.03 11.46 -23.67
C PRO A 47 7.81 11.01 -25.13
N TRP A 48 6.55 11.01 -25.53
CA TRP A 48 6.06 10.67 -26.85
C TRP A 48 5.74 11.93 -27.65
N ARG A 49 5.81 11.78 -28.98
CA ARG A 49 5.15 12.71 -29.91
C ARG A 49 3.73 12.18 -30.13
N PRO A 50 2.70 13.02 -30.29
CA PRO A 50 1.32 12.56 -30.50
C PRO A 50 1.17 11.49 -31.59
N ARG A 51 1.85 11.67 -32.73
CA ARG A 51 1.88 10.69 -33.84
C ARG A 51 2.54 9.34 -33.53
N HIS A 52 3.23 9.21 -32.39
CA HIS A 52 3.85 7.97 -31.93
C HIS A 52 3.10 7.36 -30.74
N ALA A 53 1.94 7.91 -30.37
CA ALA A 53 1.09 7.28 -29.37
C ALA A 53 0.55 5.95 -29.94
N PRO A 54 0.72 4.82 -29.24
CA PRO A 54 0.15 3.55 -29.65
C PRO A 54 -1.38 3.61 -29.66
N THR A 55 -2.02 2.76 -30.48
CA THR A 55 -3.48 2.61 -30.49
C THR A 55 -4.00 2.29 -29.08
N GLY A 56 -5.09 2.95 -28.68
CA GLY A 56 -5.68 2.80 -27.35
C GLY A 56 -4.99 3.63 -26.25
N TRP A 57 -3.96 4.40 -26.58
CA TRP A 57 -3.37 5.38 -25.67
C TRP A 57 -3.77 6.79 -26.03
N ILE A 58 -3.96 7.63 -25.01
CA ILE A 58 -4.09 9.06 -25.14
C ILE A 58 -2.85 9.77 -24.59
N ILE A 59 -2.61 10.99 -25.08
CA ILE A 59 -1.64 11.91 -24.50
C ILE A 59 -2.37 13.15 -23.99
N TYR A 60 -2.26 13.40 -22.69
CA TYR A 60 -2.71 14.65 -22.06
C TYR A 60 -1.49 15.43 -21.57
N THR A 61 -1.43 16.73 -21.88
CA THR A 61 -0.27 17.57 -21.56
C THR A 61 -0.65 18.77 -20.69
N THR A 62 0.28 19.15 -19.83
CA THR A 62 0.27 20.40 -19.06
C THR A 62 1.60 21.14 -19.28
N ARG A 63 1.86 22.20 -18.51
CA ARG A 63 3.14 22.92 -18.60
C ARG A 63 4.34 22.01 -18.29
N ASN A 64 4.24 21.17 -17.27
CA ASN A 64 5.34 20.37 -16.76
C ASN A 64 5.20 18.87 -17.01
N TYR A 65 4.01 18.36 -17.37
CA TYR A 65 3.77 16.92 -17.50
C TYR A 65 3.20 16.51 -18.85
N GLN A 66 3.57 15.31 -19.27
CA GLN A 66 2.94 14.58 -20.37
C GLN A 66 2.44 13.24 -19.82
N ILE A 67 1.13 13.13 -19.64
CA ILE A 67 0.46 11.89 -19.22
C ILE A 67 0.14 11.08 -20.47
N GLN A 68 0.75 9.90 -20.56
CA GLN A 68 0.51 8.87 -21.56
C GLN A 68 -0.39 7.83 -20.90
N SER A 69 -1.62 7.68 -21.35
CA SER A 69 -2.62 6.92 -20.59
C SER A 69 -3.39 5.92 -21.43
N GLN A 70 -3.60 4.73 -20.87
CA GLN A 70 -4.57 3.73 -21.35
C GLN A 70 -5.97 3.92 -20.75
N VAL A 71 -6.12 4.83 -19.79
CA VAL A 71 -7.44 5.21 -19.25
C VAL A 71 -7.96 6.46 -19.96
N ASP A 72 -9.19 6.85 -19.63
CA ASP A 72 -9.85 7.98 -20.25
C ASP A 72 -9.15 9.33 -19.98
N LYS A 73 -9.56 10.33 -20.76
CA LYS A 73 -9.01 11.68 -20.72
C LYS A 73 -9.24 12.39 -19.39
N ASP A 74 -10.32 12.09 -18.68
CA ASP A 74 -10.65 12.76 -17.43
C ASP A 74 -9.73 12.29 -16.31
N LYS A 75 -9.46 10.98 -16.22
CA LYS A 75 -8.45 10.42 -15.32
C LYS A 75 -7.04 10.92 -15.66
N ALA A 76 -6.67 10.96 -16.94
CA ALA A 76 -5.37 11.49 -17.35
C ALA A 76 -5.21 12.98 -16.97
N LYS A 77 -6.25 13.79 -17.18
CA LYS A 77 -6.29 15.19 -16.78
C LYS A 77 -6.20 15.36 -15.27
N ARG A 78 -6.95 14.55 -14.50
CA ARG A 78 -6.97 14.56 -13.04
C ARG A 78 -5.59 14.28 -12.45
N LEU A 79 -4.92 13.23 -12.94
CA LEU A 79 -3.54 12.92 -12.57
C LEU A 79 -2.59 14.08 -12.90
N ALA A 80 -2.69 14.65 -14.11
CA ALA A 80 -1.86 15.79 -14.50
C ALA A 80 -2.05 17.02 -13.58
N ASP A 81 -3.30 17.33 -13.25
CA ASP A 81 -3.66 18.44 -12.36
C ASP A 81 -3.09 18.23 -10.94
N HIS A 82 -3.16 17.00 -10.42
CA HIS A 82 -2.55 16.63 -9.14
C HIS A 82 -1.02 16.80 -9.17
N MET A 83 -0.36 16.26 -10.20
CA MET A 83 1.09 16.36 -10.38
C MET A 83 1.59 17.80 -10.49
N GLU A 84 0.86 18.67 -11.20
CA GLU A 84 1.16 20.11 -11.25
C GLU A 84 1.02 20.78 -9.87
N GLY A 85 0.03 20.37 -9.07
CA GLY A 85 -0.14 20.81 -7.69
C GLY A 85 1.04 20.39 -6.81
N MET A 86 1.42 19.12 -6.87
CA MET A 86 2.52 18.57 -6.10
C MET A 86 3.88 19.15 -6.51
N LEU A 87 4.12 19.40 -7.80
CA LEU A 87 5.33 20.08 -8.26
C LEU A 87 5.48 21.48 -7.64
N LYS A 88 4.38 22.21 -7.44
CA LYS A 88 4.41 23.51 -6.73
C LYS A 88 4.76 23.33 -5.26
N VAL A 89 4.25 22.29 -4.62
CA VAL A 89 4.56 21.93 -3.23
C VAL A 89 6.05 21.62 -3.08
N TYR A 90 6.61 20.75 -3.92
CA TYR A 90 8.03 20.40 -3.85
C TYR A 90 8.92 21.63 -4.06
N LYS A 91 8.60 22.48 -5.05
CA LYS A 91 9.34 23.73 -5.30
C LYS A 91 9.28 24.72 -4.14
N LYS A 92 8.16 24.75 -3.40
CA LYS A 92 8.01 25.59 -2.22
C LYS A 92 8.90 25.10 -1.06
N TYR A 93 8.94 23.79 -0.82
CA TYR A 93 9.77 23.20 0.25
C TYR A 93 11.26 23.18 -0.10
N PHE A 94 11.57 22.92 -1.37
CA PHE A 94 12.93 22.73 -1.85
C PHE A 94 13.18 23.58 -3.09
N PRO A 95 13.38 24.91 -2.94
CA PRO A 95 13.53 25.82 -4.06
C PRO A 95 14.73 25.46 -4.94
N PRO A 96 14.52 25.19 -6.23
CA PRO A 96 15.59 24.77 -7.12
C PRO A 96 16.52 25.93 -7.43
N GLY A 97 17.81 25.63 -7.66
CA GLY A 97 18.81 26.66 -7.97
C GLY A 97 18.77 27.15 -9.42
N LYS A 98 18.18 26.37 -10.32
CA LYS A 98 18.03 26.69 -11.74
C LYS A 98 16.59 26.41 -12.18
N PRO A 99 16.05 27.14 -13.18
CA PRO A 99 14.75 26.84 -13.78
C PRO A 99 14.73 25.43 -14.38
N SER A 100 13.55 24.82 -14.48
CA SER A 100 13.42 23.53 -15.20
C SER A 100 13.79 23.71 -16.67
N SER A 101 14.27 22.63 -17.31
CA SER A 101 14.73 22.64 -18.71
C SER A 101 13.63 22.92 -19.74
N GLY A 102 12.40 23.24 -19.30
CA GLY A 102 11.21 23.39 -20.14
C GLY A 102 10.67 22.06 -20.70
N LYS A 103 11.36 20.93 -20.46
CA LYS A 103 10.89 19.60 -20.88
C LYS A 103 9.80 19.10 -19.95
N GLN A 104 8.76 18.52 -20.54
CA GLN A 104 7.71 17.82 -19.79
C GLN A 104 8.24 16.50 -19.23
N TYR A 105 7.86 16.22 -17.99
CA TYR A 105 8.06 14.93 -17.34
C TYR A 105 7.03 13.93 -17.87
N ALA A 106 7.50 12.77 -18.34
CA ALA A 106 6.64 11.72 -18.85
C ALA A 106 6.06 10.89 -17.70
N VAL A 107 4.75 10.64 -17.75
CA VAL A 107 4.04 9.75 -16.84
C VAL A 107 3.23 8.76 -17.66
N LYS A 108 3.46 7.46 -17.48
CA LYS A 108 2.64 6.40 -18.07
C LYS A 108 1.61 5.93 -17.05
N LEU A 109 0.34 5.92 -17.44
CA LEU A 109 -0.77 5.42 -16.64
C LEU A 109 -1.43 4.24 -17.35
N PHE A 110 -1.11 3.04 -16.89
CA PHE A 110 -1.69 1.78 -17.37
C PHE A 110 -3.10 1.58 -16.83
N LYS A 111 -3.94 0.86 -17.58
CA LYS A 111 -5.36 0.64 -17.23
C LYS A 111 -5.58 -0.23 -16.00
N ASN A 112 -4.63 -1.11 -15.68
CA ASN A 112 -4.72 -2.07 -14.58
C ASN A 112 -3.32 -2.62 -14.24
N ARG A 113 -3.26 -3.39 -13.14
CA ARG A 113 -2.02 -4.01 -12.65
C ARG A 113 -1.38 -4.94 -13.68
N GLU A 114 -2.17 -5.74 -14.38
CA GLU A 114 -1.69 -6.69 -15.39
C GLU A 114 -0.88 -5.97 -16.49
N ALA A 115 -1.46 -4.97 -17.14
CA ALA A 115 -0.78 -4.21 -18.19
C ALA A 115 0.47 -3.47 -17.66
N PHE A 116 0.45 -3.04 -16.41
CA PHE A 116 1.62 -2.48 -15.76
C PHE A 116 2.72 -3.51 -15.51
N LEU A 117 2.39 -4.73 -15.08
CA LEU A 117 3.39 -5.78 -14.88
C LEU A 117 3.98 -6.25 -16.20
N ASP A 118 3.17 -6.34 -17.24
CA ASP A 118 3.64 -6.67 -18.59
C ASP A 118 4.67 -5.65 -19.10
N TYR A 119 4.58 -4.39 -18.66
CA TYR A 119 5.54 -3.34 -19.01
C TYR A 119 6.73 -3.24 -18.06
N SER A 120 6.48 -3.40 -16.77
CA SER A 120 7.43 -3.00 -15.72
C SER A 120 8.15 -4.14 -15.05
N GLY A 121 7.61 -5.37 -15.07
CA GLY A 121 8.04 -6.47 -14.21
C GLY A 121 7.95 -6.19 -12.70
N ALA A 122 7.38 -5.06 -12.27
CA ALA A 122 7.46 -4.58 -10.88
C ALA A 122 6.27 -5.06 -10.03
N ALA A 123 6.25 -6.35 -9.67
CA ALA A 123 5.14 -7.00 -8.96
C ALA A 123 4.72 -6.35 -7.61
N GLY A 124 5.62 -5.61 -6.97
CA GLY A 124 5.45 -5.09 -5.62
C GLY A 124 4.97 -3.64 -5.49
N ALA A 125 4.73 -2.92 -6.59
CA ALA A 125 4.46 -1.49 -6.54
C ALA A 125 3.20 -1.11 -7.33
N ALA A 126 2.54 -0.02 -6.92
CA ALA A 126 1.50 0.64 -7.72
C ALA A 126 2.06 1.62 -8.76
N GLY A 127 3.34 1.95 -8.63
CA GLY A 127 4.08 2.78 -9.55
C GLY A 127 5.55 2.90 -9.19
N TYR A 128 6.34 3.49 -10.07
CA TYR A 128 7.74 3.82 -9.84
C TYR A 128 8.17 4.99 -10.72
N TYR A 129 9.22 5.70 -10.30
CA TYR A 129 9.98 6.61 -11.13
C TYR A 129 11.32 5.99 -11.57
N SER A 130 11.59 6.00 -12.88
CA SER A 130 12.88 5.63 -13.46
C SER A 130 13.67 6.89 -13.81
N SER A 131 14.77 7.13 -13.09
CA SER A 131 15.71 8.23 -13.39
C SER A 131 16.46 8.03 -14.71
N THR A 132 16.78 6.78 -15.04
CA THR A 132 17.43 6.38 -16.30
C THR A 132 16.53 6.67 -17.49
N ASP A 133 15.28 6.23 -17.43
CA ASP A 133 14.33 6.37 -18.53
C ASP A 133 13.57 7.70 -18.51
N ARG A 134 13.71 8.46 -17.41
CA ARG A 134 13.08 9.77 -17.15
C ARG A 134 11.57 9.72 -17.32
N GLU A 135 10.97 8.68 -16.76
CA GLU A 135 9.53 8.48 -16.75
C GLU A 135 9.06 7.98 -15.40
N MET A 136 7.84 8.37 -15.06
CA MET A 136 7.06 7.74 -14.01
C MET A 136 6.10 6.76 -14.66
N VAL A 137 5.88 5.63 -14.01
CA VAL A 137 5.03 4.55 -14.51
C VAL A 137 4.10 4.12 -13.40
N LEU A 138 2.80 4.15 -13.66
CA LEU A 138 1.73 3.88 -12.70
C LEU A 138 0.66 2.99 -13.36
N TYR A 139 -0.22 2.37 -12.57
CA TYR A 139 -1.49 1.86 -13.07
C TYR A 139 -2.69 2.38 -12.27
N ASP A 140 -3.86 2.41 -12.91
CA ASP A 140 -5.11 2.72 -12.24
C ASP A 140 -5.49 1.59 -11.27
N THR A 141 -5.32 1.84 -9.97
CA THR A 141 -5.66 0.92 -8.88
C THR A 141 -7.17 0.83 -8.65
N GLY A 142 -7.95 1.73 -9.26
CA GLY A 142 -9.36 1.90 -8.95
C GLY A 142 -9.63 2.67 -7.64
N ARG A 143 -8.59 3.23 -7.02
CA ARG A 143 -8.69 4.10 -5.83
C ARG A 143 -8.00 5.45 -6.08
N TRP A 144 -8.77 6.52 -5.99
CA TRP A 144 -8.34 7.90 -6.18
C TRP A 144 -8.73 8.76 -4.98
N MET A 145 -7.77 9.51 -4.40
CA MET A 145 -7.91 10.14 -3.07
C MET A 145 -9.06 11.14 -2.96
N ASP A 146 -9.37 11.78 -4.08
CA ASP A 146 -10.41 12.79 -4.23
C ASP A 146 -11.77 12.20 -4.65
N GLU A 147 -11.93 10.86 -4.65
CA GLU A 147 -13.24 10.20 -4.76
C GLU A 147 -13.88 9.98 -3.38
N PRO A 148 -15.22 10.10 -3.28
CA PRO A 148 -15.94 9.67 -2.09
C PRO A 148 -15.63 8.21 -1.77
N GLN A 149 -15.37 7.92 -0.49
CA GLN A 149 -15.19 6.55 -0.04
C GLN A 149 -16.55 5.84 -0.03
N THR A 150 -16.62 4.65 -0.61
CA THR A 150 -17.80 3.78 -0.45
C THR A 150 -17.90 3.36 1.02
N PRO A 151 -19.09 3.42 1.65
CA PRO A 151 -19.32 2.79 2.95
C PRO A 151 -18.98 1.30 2.91
N ILE A 152 -18.43 0.76 4.00
CA ILE A 152 -18.19 -0.69 4.13
C ILE A 152 -19.50 -1.44 4.46
N THR A 153 -20.50 -0.74 4.98
CA THR A 153 -21.83 -1.29 5.24
C THR A 153 -22.63 -1.29 3.94
N GLY A 154 -22.95 -2.47 3.40
CA GLY A 154 -23.85 -2.62 2.26
C GLY A 154 -25.31 -2.32 2.61
N ASP A 155 -26.18 -2.32 1.60
CA ASP A 155 -27.59 -1.92 1.72
C ASP A 155 -28.44 -2.81 2.66
N GLU A 156 -27.99 -4.04 2.96
CA GLU A 156 -28.70 -5.04 3.77
C GLU A 156 -28.00 -5.42 5.10
N ASP A 157 -27.36 -4.47 5.78
CA ASP A 157 -26.60 -4.69 7.04
C ASP A 157 -25.37 -5.63 6.88
N GLY A 158 -24.92 -5.94 5.65
CA GLY A 158 -23.75 -6.78 5.38
C GLY A 158 -22.44 -5.99 5.21
N ILE A 159 -21.29 -6.65 5.36
CA ILE A 159 -19.99 -6.09 4.95
C ILE A 159 -19.89 -6.16 3.42
N ASP A 160 -19.65 -5.02 2.77
CA ASP A 160 -19.21 -4.95 1.38
C ASP A 160 -17.70 -5.21 1.31
N PHE A 161 -17.34 -6.46 1.01
CA PHE A 161 -15.94 -6.89 0.87
C PHE A 161 -15.21 -6.21 -0.29
N GLU A 162 -15.92 -5.79 -1.34
CA GLU A 162 -15.31 -5.04 -2.44
C GLU A 162 -15.01 -3.59 -2.02
N ALA A 163 -15.87 -2.97 -1.22
CA ALA A 163 -15.57 -1.67 -0.59
C ALA A 163 -14.38 -1.76 0.36
N VAL A 164 -14.29 -2.82 1.19
CA VAL A 164 -13.12 -3.08 2.05
C VAL A 164 -11.86 -3.22 1.20
N LYS A 165 -11.89 -4.07 0.18
CA LYS A 165 -10.76 -4.28 -0.74
C LYS A 165 -10.32 -2.97 -1.39
N ARG A 166 -11.26 -2.17 -1.91
CA ARG A 166 -10.97 -0.86 -2.50
C ARG A 166 -10.32 0.11 -1.51
N ARG A 167 -10.71 0.10 -0.24
CA ARG A 167 -10.05 0.88 0.82
C ARG A 167 -8.66 0.36 1.19
N MET A 168 -8.31 -0.85 0.81
CA MET A 168 -6.97 -1.43 0.99
C MET A 168 -6.06 -1.24 -0.23
N GLU A 169 -6.62 -0.97 -1.42
CA GLU A 169 -5.84 -0.64 -2.61
C GLU A 169 -5.01 0.62 -2.40
N MET A 170 -3.87 0.71 -3.09
CA MET A 170 -3.04 1.92 -3.05
C MET A 170 -3.77 3.08 -3.73
N ASP A 171 -3.62 4.27 -3.18
CA ASP A 171 -4.20 5.48 -3.75
C ASP A 171 -3.34 6.01 -4.90
N ILE A 172 -3.87 6.09 -6.10
CA ILE A 172 -3.07 6.45 -7.27
C ILE A 172 -2.54 7.89 -7.25
N LEU A 173 -3.28 8.83 -6.64
CA LEU A 173 -2.79 10.20 -6.49
C LEU A 173 -1.70 10.27 -5.42
N GLY A 174 -1.88 9.54 -4.31
CA GLY A 174 -0.84 9.37 -3.30
C GLY A 174 0.43 8.74 -3.88
N VAL A 175 0.30 7.67 -4.67
CA VAL A 175 1.44 7.03 -5.36
C VAL A 175 2.12 8.03 -6.29
N ALA A 176 1.35 8.78 -7.08
CA ALA A 176 1.90 9.80 -7.96
C ALA A 176 2.63 10.92 -7.18
N ALA A 177 2.16 11.29 -5.99
CA ALA A 177 2.84 12.23 -5.11
C ALA A 177 4.12 11.64 -4.48
N HIS A 178 4.16 10.33 -4.21
CA HIS A 178 5.34 9.63 -3.73
C HIS A 178 6.41 9.58 -4.84
N GLU A 179 6.06 9.05 -6.01
CA GLU A 179 6.97 8.96 -7.16
C GLU A 179 7.36 10.34 -7.71
N GLY A 180 6.45 11.31 -7.60
CA GLY A 180 6.67 12.70 -7.98
C GLY A 180 7.77 13.36 -7.15
N TRP A 181 7.92 12.94 -5.89
CA TRP A 181 9.02 13.35 -5.04
C TRP A 181 10.36 12.79 -5.53
N HIS A 182 10.45 11.50 -5.86
CA HIS A 182 11.68 10.94 -6.42
C HIS A 182 12.07 11.60 -7.74
N GLN A 183 11.09 11.83 -8.63
CA GLN A 183 11.29 12.57 -9.88
C GLN A 183 11.79 13.99 -9.61
N TYR A 184 11.15 14.70 -8.69
CA TYR A 184 11.53 16.07 -8.35
C TYR A 184 12.93 16.14 -7.76
N PHE A 185 13.25 15.25 -6.81
CA PHE A 185 14.54 15.22 -6.16
C PHE A 185 15.65 14.92 -7.17
N HIS A 186 15.46 13.95 -8.07
CA HIS A 186 16.40 13.67 -9.15
C HIS A 186 16.70 14.88 -10.04
N TRP A 187 15.73 15.79 -10.23
CA TRP A 187 15.97 17.05 -10.93
C TRP A 187 16.60 18.14 -10.02
N TYR A 188 16.20 18.18 -8.76
CA TYR A 188 16.69 19.13 -7.75
C TYR A 188 18.18 18.97 -7.48
N VAL A 189 18.67 17.73 -7.47
CA VAL A 189 20.09 17.38 -7.40
C VAL A 189 20.63 17.25 -8.82
N VAL A 190 21.42 18.22 -9.27
CA VAL A 190 21.96 18.22 -10.66
C VAL A 190 22.98 17.08 -10.88
N SER A 191 23.35 16.39 -9.80
CA SER A 191 24.26 15.25 -9.73
C SER A 191 23.51 13.96 -9.40
N TRP A 192 24.06 12.82 -9.81
CA TRP A 192 23.60 11.46 -9.46
C TRP A 192 23.83 11.11 -7.98
N ILE A 193 23.37 11.97 -7.07
CA ILE A 193 23.46 11.77 -5.62
C ILE A 193 22.15 11.20 -5.15
N ASP A 194 22.20 10.00 -4.58
CA ASP A 194 21.06 9.39 -3.94
C ASP A 194 20.86 9.95 -2.54
N LEU A 195 19.61 10.27 -2.23
CA LEU A 195 19.20 10.64 -0.89
C LEU A 195 19.11 9.36 -0.03
N PRO A 196 19.53 9.38 1.25
CA PRO A 196 19.39 8.22 2.12
C PRO A 196 17.94 7.74 2.20
N SER A 197 17.73 6.43 2.15
CA SER A 197 16.40 5.83 2.01
C SER A 197 15.40 6.28 3.08
N TRP A 198 15.83 6.48 4.33
CA TRP A 198 14.94 6.92 5.41
C TRP A 198 14.21 8.22 5.11
N VAL A 199 14.88 9.17 4.44
CA VAL A 199 14.30 10.47 4.08
C VAL A 199 13.82 10.50 2.63
N ASN A 200 14.42 9.72 1.73
CA ASN A 200 13.89 9.59 0.36
C ASN A 200 12.49 8.97 0.36
N GLU A 201 12.37 7.77 0.93
CA GLU A 201 11.11 7.04 1.02
C GLU A 201 10.18 7.70 2.05
N GLY A 202 10.73 8.17 3.18
CA GLY A 202 9.95 8.82 4.23
C GLY A 202 9.27 10.10 3.76
N MET A 203 9.96 10.92 2.96
CA MET A 203 9.33 12.09 2.31
C MET A 203 8.37 11.70 1.20
N GLY A 204 8.64 10.61 0.47
CA GLY A 204 7.69 10.03 -0.48
C GLY A 204 6.36 9.70 0.20
N ASP A 205 6.39 8.96 1.31
CA ASP A 205 5.21 8.60 2.09
C ASP A 205 4.59 9.78 2.85
N TYR A 206 5.38 10.82 3.18
CA TYR A 206 4.85 12.08 3.69
C TYR A 206 4.01 12.79 2.63
N PHE A 207 4.53 12.91 1.40
CA PHE A 207 3.81 13.52 0.28
C PHE A 207 2.67 12.65 -0.26
N TYR A 208 2.74 11.32 -0.10
CA TYR A 208 1.65 10.41 -0.42
C TYR A 208 0.34 10.84 0.26
N THR A 209 0.41 11.36 1.49
CA THR A 209 -0.77 11.81 2.25
C THR A 209 -1.27 13.21 1.86
N ALA A 210 -0.63 13.85 0.88
CA ALA A 210 -0.97 15.20 0.46
C ALA A 210 -2.30 15.21 -0.32
N THR A 211 -3.29 15.93 0.18
CA THR A 211 -4.59 16.02 -0.49
C THR A 211 -4.69 17.27 -1.36
N PRO A 212 -5.27 17.16 -2.57
CA PRO A 212 -5.75 18.33 -3.29
C PRO A 212 -6.81 19.05 -2.45
N LYS A 213 -6.59 20.33 -2.16
CA LYS A 213 -7.59 21.14 -1.45
C LYS A 213 -8.39 21.97 -2.44
N ASN A 214 -9.69 21.72 -2.53
CA ASN A 214 -10.64 22.56 -3.27
C ASN A 214 -11.53 23.30 -2.26
N VAL A 215 -11.44 24.63 -2.21
CA VAL A 215 -12.33 25.46 -1.39
C VAL A 215 -13.11 26.37 -2.33
N GLY A 216 -14.43 26.18 -2.43
CA GLY A 216 -15.30 27.03 -3.25
C GLY A 216 -14.90 27.10 -4.74
N GLY A 217 -14.47 25.97 -5.32
CA GLY A 217 -14.01 25.91 -6.72
C GLY A 217 -12.60 26.49 -6.99
N ARG A 218 -11.91 27.02 -5.97
CA ARG A 218 -10.52 27.49 -6.08
C ARG A 218 -9.55 26.38 -5.68
N LYS A 219 -8.61 26.05 -6.58
CA LYS A 219 -7.48 25.15 -6.29
C LYS A 219 -6.56 25.79 -5.25
N MET A 220 -6.52 25.24 -4.05
CA MET A 220 -5.63 25.66 -2.96
C MET A 220 -4.34 24.82 -2.98
N PRO A 221 -3.26 25.26 -2.30
CA PRO A 221 -2.10 24.40 -2.06
C PRO A 221 -2.52 23.09 -1.39
N ALA A 222 -1.86 21.99 -1.74
CA ALA A 222 -2.14 20.69 -1.13
C ALA A 222 -2.02 20.77 0.40
N GLU A 223 -2.92 20.10 1.11
CA GLU A 223 -2.83 19.96 2.56
C GLU A 223 -1.82 18.85 2.88
N LEU A 224 -0.84 19.17 3.74
CA LEU A 224 0.27 18.29 4.10
C LEU A 224 0.20 17.90 5.57
N GLY A 225 0.87 16.81 5.93
CA GLY A 225 0.99 16.38 7.33
C GLY A 225 -0.21 15.57 7.83
N ARG A 226 -1.07 15.06 6.94
CA ARG A 226 -2.02 14.01 7.32
C ARG A 226 -1.28 12.77 7.81
N LEU A 227 -1.89 12.04 8.74
CA LEU A 227 -1.37 10.75 9.17
C LEU A 227 -1.53 9.73 8.03
N ASN A 228 -0.60 8.79 7.93
CA ASN A 228 -0.64 7.73 6.93
C ASN A 228 -1.27 6.49 7.56
N ASP A 229 -2.48 6.16 7.10
CA ASP A 229 -3.32 5.10 7.69
C ASP A 229 -2.72 3.68 7.50
N ALA A 230 -1.79 3.50 6.55
CA ALA A 230 -1.07 2.26 6.38
C ALA A 230 0.23 2.21 7.20
N ARG A 231 0.99 3.31 7.26
CA ARG A 231 2.30 3.34 7.95
C ARG A 231 2.19 3.47 9.46
N LEU A 232 1.25 4.29 9.94
CA LEU A 232 1.08 4.54 11.37
C LEU A 232 0.82 3.28 12.21
N PRO A 233 -0.12 2.38 11.84
CA PRO A 233 -0.31 1.15 12.61
C PRO A 233 0.95 0.27 12.61
N THR A 234 1.65 0.16 11.48
CA THR A 234 2.89 -0.63 11.36
C THR A 234 3.98 -0.13 12.29
N ILE A 235 4.30 1.18 12.26
CA ILE A 235 5.36 1.72 13.12
C ILE A 235 4.94 1.71 14.58
N LYS A 236 3.66 1.96 14.88
CA LYS A 236 3.14 1.89 16.25
C LYS A 236 3.27 0.48 16.83
N ALA A 237 3.03 -0.56 16.03
CA ALA A 237 3.26 -1.94 16.43
C ALA A 237 4.76 -2.24 16.63
N ALA A 238 5.62 -1.79 15.72
CA ALA A 238 7.07 -1.96 15.83
C ALA A 238 7.66 -1.28 17.07
N VAL A 239 7.23 -0.04 17.39
CA VAL A 239 7.64 0.68 18.61
C VAL A 239 7.20 -0.07 19.86
N LYS A 240 5.93 -0.49 19.96
CA LYS A 240 5.42 -1.26 21.11
C LYS A 240 6.17 -2.57 21.33
N ALA A 241 6.56 -3.23 20.25
CA ALA A 241 7.28 -4.51 20.30
C ALA A 241 8.80 -4.36 20.46
N GLY A 242 9.35 -3.14 20.51
CA GLY A 242 10.80 -2.91 20.52
C GLY A 242 11.50 -3.36 19.24
N LYS A 243 10.78 -3.39 18.11
CA LYS A 243 11.26 -3.84 16.79
C LYS A 243 11.51 -2.71 15.79
N HIS A 244 11.36 -1.45 16.21
CA HIS A 244 11.81 -0.30 15.42
C HIS A 244 13.34 -0.29 15.34
N VAL A 245 13.87 0.38 14.33
CA VAL A 245 15.31 0.62 14.21
C VAL A 245 15.67 1.79 15.13
N PRO A 246 16.79 1.76 15.87
CA PRO A 246 17.23 2.95 16.59
C PRO A 246 17.47 4.12 15.65
N VAL A 247 17.10 5.34 16.04
CA VAL A 247 17.18 6.53 15.18
C VAL A 247 18.61 6.77 14.69
N GLU A 248 19.59 6.65 15.60
CA GLU A 248 21.01 6.78 15.25
C GLU A 248 21.42 5.83 14.12
N LYS A 249 20.83 4.63 14.09
CA LYS A 249 21.12 3.59 13.12
C LYS A 249 20.41 3.79 11.78
N ILE A 250 19.10 4.12 11.79
CA ILE A 250 18.34 4.30 10.53
C ILE A 250 18.83 5.51 9.73
N LEU A 251 19.35 6.55 10.39
CA LEU A 251 19.97 7.71 9.73
C LEU A 251 21.22 7.34 8.92
N GLN A 252 21.84 6.19 9.23
CA GLN A 252 23.06 5.70 8.58
C GLN A 252 22.83 4.53 7.63
N TYR A 253 21.60 4.01 7.54
CA TYR A 253 21.30 2.88 6.66
C TYR A 253 21.68 3.15 5.21
N THR A 254 22.42 2.19 4.66
CA THR A 254 22.48 1.98 3.22
C THR A 254 21.11 1.59 2.68
N GLN A 255 20.92 1.77 1.38
CA GLN A 255 19.71 1.33 0.70
C GLN A 255 19.44 -0.17 0.95
N ARG A 256 20.48 -1.01 0.91
CA ARG A 256 20.37 -2.45 1.16
C ARG A 256 19.87 -2.76 2.57
N GLU A 257 20.38 -2.07 3.59
CA GLU A 257 19.95 -2.27 4.98
C GLU A 257 18.50 -1.85 5.16
N TYR A 258 18.13 -0.69 4.63
CA TYR A 258 16.76 -0.19 4.67
C TYR A 258 15.76 -1.18 4.03
N TYR A 259 16.11 -1.74 2.87
CA TYR A 259 15.27 -2.72 2.16
C TYR A 259 15.39 -4.15 2.67
N SER A 260 16.20 -4.43 3.69
CA SER A 260 16.19 -5.73 4.35
C SER A 260 14.96 -5.94 5.24
N ASN A 261 14.30 -4.84 5.64
CA ASN A 261 13.03 -4.85 6.38
C ASN A 261 12.13 -3.70 5.91
N PRO A 262 11.61 -3.76 4.67
CA PRO A 262 10.92 -2.64 4.05
C PRO A 262 9.64 -2.29 4.81
N GLY A 263 8.89 -3.27 5.33
CA GLY A 263 7.66 -3.01 6.08
C GLY A 263 7.86 -2.05 7.25
N VAL A 264 8.85 -2.30 8.12
CA VAL A 264 9.17 -1.41 9.25
C VAL A 264 9.89 -0.15 8.78
N CYS A 265 10.88 -0.27 7.90
CA CYS A 265 11.73 0.87 7.53
C CYS A 265 10.94 1.96 6.81
N TYR A 266 10.02 1.62 5.89
CA TYR A 266 9.11 2.60 5.27
C TYR A 266 8.24 3.29 6.30
N ALA A 267 7.63 2.52 7.21
CA ALA A 267 6.77 3.08 8.24
C ALA A 267 7.53 4.00 9.21
N GLU A 268 8.77 3.64 9.53
CA GLU A 268 9.66 4.43 10.37
C GLU A 268 10.17 5.69 9.66
N GLY A 269 10.60 5.58 8.40
CA GLY A 269 11.03 6.72 7.59
C GLY A 269 9.93 7.76 7.44
N TRP A 270 8.70 7.33 7.16
CA TRP A 270 7.51 8.20 7.15
C TRP A 270 7.32 8.89 8.50
N ALA A 271 7.27 8.09 9.59
CA ALA A 271 6.98 8.61 10.93
C ALA A 271 8.03 9.60 11.41
N LEU A 272 9.32 9.31 11.14
CA LEU A 272 10.42 10.22 11.45
C LEU A 272 10.30 11.51 10.64
N CYS A 273 10.10 11.45 9.33
CA CYS A 273 9.95 12.66 8.50
C CYS A 273 8.75 13.50 8.97
N HIS A 274 7.62 12.87 9.26
CA HIS A 274 6.43 13.55 9.75
C HIS A 274 6.68 14.23 11.10
N PHE A 275 7.18 13.47 12.09
CA PHE A 275 7.51 14.00 13.41
C PHE A 275 8.50 15.15 13.33
N LEU A 276 9.59 14.97 12.57
CA LEU A 276 10.61 16.01 12.41
C LEU A 276 10.00 17.29 11.84
N LEU A 277 9.11 17.20 10.85
CA LEU A 277 8.48 18.38 10.23
C LEU A 277 7.41 19.05 11.10
N HIS A 278 6.70 18.29 11.93
CA HIS A 278 5.45 18.74 12.58
C HIS A 278 5.49 18.77 14.11
N SER A 279 6.56 18.30 14.75
CA SER A 279 6.64 18.33 16.22
C SER A 279 6.56 19.76 16.76
N ASP A 280 6.17 19.86 18.04
CA ASP A 280 6.18 21.13 18.78
C ASP A 280 7.61 21.62 19.04
N ASN A 281 8.59 20.71 19.03
CA ASN A 281 9.99 21.03 19.17
C ASN A 281 10.53 21.66 17.87
N LYS A 282 10.47 22.99 17.79
CA LYS A 282 10.88 23.75 16.59
C LYS A 282 12.34 23.55 16.17
N ALA A 283 13.19 22.98 17.01
CA ALA A 283 14.54 22.59 16.62
C ALA A 283 14.54 21.46 15.58
N TYR A 284 13.49 20.63 15.52
CA TYR A 284 13.37 19.49 14.62
C TYR A 284 12.84 19.86 13.23
N ASN A 285 11.98 20.87 13.14
CA ASN A 285 11.22 21.22 11.92
C ASN A 285 12.09 21.62 10.72
N ASP A 286 13.34 22.04 10.97
CA ASP A 286 14.31 22.33 9.90
C ASP A 286 15.27 21.17 9.59
N LEU A 287 15.25 20.06 10.35
CA LEU A 287 16.21 18.96 10.16
C LEU A 287 16.05 18.30 8.78
N VAL A 288 14.82 17.92 8.40
CA VAL A 288 14.55 17.32 7.08
C VAL A 288 14.85 18.31 5.94
N PRO A 289 14.33 19.55 5.93
CA PRO A 289 14.68 20.54 4.90
C PRO A 289 16.18 20.77 4.74
N ARG A 290 16.89 20.92 5.86
CA ARG A 290 18.35 21.13 5.89
C ARG A 290 19.10 19.90 5.38
N PHE A 291 18.65 18.70 5.74
CA PHE A 291 19.26 17.45 5.29
C PHE A 291 19.15 17.29 3.77
N VAL A 292 17.95 17.40 3.20
CA VAL A 292 17.73 17.34 1.75
C VAL A 292 18.55 18.41 1.02
N LYS A 293 18.59 19.65 1.55
CA LYS A 293 19.36 20.75 0.96
C LYS A 293 20.86 20.45 0.89
N ARG A 294 21.42 19.72 1.87
CA ARG A 294 22.84 19.33 1.84
C ARG A 294 23.13 18.27 0.79
N PHE A 295 22.26 17.26 0.68
CA PHE A 295 22.39 16.21 -0.33
C PHE A 295 22.26 16.71 -1.76
N LYS A 296 21.80 17.95 -1.96
CA LYS A 296 21.82 18.62 -3.25
C LYS A 296 23.20 18.64 -3.93
N ASN A 297 24.27 18.80 -3.15
CA ASN A 297 25.62 19.01 -3.67
C ASN A 297 26.67 18.05 -3.08
N ASP A 298 26.33 17.25 -2.07
CA ASP A 298 27.27 16.38 -1.36
C ASP A 298 26.58 15.07 -0.99
N GLY A 299 27.03 13.95 -1.55
CA GLY A 299 26.46 12.62 -1.29
C GLY A 299 27.05 11.91 -0.08
N ASN A 300 27.99 12.54 0.65
CA ASN A 300 28.60 11.93 1.82
C ASN A 300 27.60 11.86 2.98
N ARG A 301 27.03 10.67 3.20
CA ARG A 301 25.98 10.43 4.20
C ARG A 301 26.44 10.74 5.62
N GLU A 302 27.56 10.17 6.04
CA GLU A 302 28.07 10.31 7.40
C GLU A 302 28.30 11.80 7.75
N LYS A 303 29.02 12.51 6.88
CA LYS A 303 29.29 13.95 7.02
C LYS A 303 28.02 14.79 7.08
N ASN A 304 27.04 14.48 6.24
CA ASN A 304 25.79 15.25 6.20
C ASN A 304 24.90 14.96 7.41
N THR A 305 24.83 13.70 7.86
CA THR A 305 24.13 13.33 9.09
C THR A 305 24.77 14.00 10.31
N GLU A 306 26.08 13.91 10.46
CA GLU A 306 26.79 14.58 11.55
C GLU A 306 26.51 16.09 11.50
N TYR A 307 26.66 16.75 10.34
CA TYR A 307 26.42 18.19 10.24
C TYR A 307 25.01 18.61 10.67
N VAL A 308 23.98 17.88 10.25
CA VAL A 308 22.58 18.23 10.51
C VAL A 308 22.20 17.95 11.95
N PHE A 309 22.67 16.83 12.51
CA PHE A 309 22.25 16.33 13.81
C PHE A 309 23.25 16.59 14.95
N LYS A 310 24.42 17.21 14.72
CA LYS A 310 25.45 17.46 15.76
C LYS A 310 25.00 18.18 17.04
N ARG A 311 23.88 18.93 16.99
CA ARG A 311 23.31 19.65 18.14
C ARG A 311 22.06 18.98 18.70
N ILE A 312 21.74 17.80 18.20
CA ILE A 312 20.55 17.04 18.54
C ILE A 312 20.99 15.85 19.37
N ASP A 313 20.43 15.73 20.56
CA ASP A 313 20.49 14.49 21.33
C ASP A 313 19.59 13.46 20.65
N LEU A 314 20.21 12.48 19.98
CA LEU A 314 19.48 11.46 19.21
C LEU A 314 18.70 10.50 20.11
N ALA A 315 19.18 10.24 21.33
CA ALA A 315 18.47 9.37 22.27
C ALA A 315 17.19 10.06 22.76
N LYS A 316 17.30 11.35 23.11
CA LYS A 316 16.12 12.17 23.46
C LYS A 316 15.16 12.32 22.28
N LEU A 317 15.68 12.55 21.07
CA LEU A 317 14.84 12.63 19.86
C LEU A 317 14.06 11.34 19.65
N GLU A 318 14.71 10.18 19.80
CA GLU A 318 14.05 8.88 19.67
C GLU A 318 12.97 8.69 20.74
N GLU A 319 13.22 9.08 22.00
CA GLU A 319 12.22 9.05 23.06
C GLU A 319 10.99 9.90 22.71
N GLU A 320 11.19 11.16 22.34
CA GLU A 320 10.13 12.09 21.97
C GLU A 320 9.35 11.59 20.74
N TRP A 321 10.06 11.04 19.74
CA TRP A 321 9.46 10.45 18.55
C TRP A 321 8.61 9.21 18.89
N LYS A 322 9.12 8.29 19.71
CA LYS A 322 8.35 7.11 20.16
C LYS A 322 7.10 7.52 20.92
N ALA A 323 7.21 8.50 21.82
CA ALA A 323 6.08 9.04 22.55
C ALA A 323 5.03 9.64 21.59
N TRP A 324 5.47 10.41 20.59
CA TRP A 324 4.61 10.96 19.55
C TRP A 324 3.89 9.86 18.76
N VAL A 325 4.60 8.82 18.27
CA VAL A 325 4.02 7.69 17.54
C VAL A 325 2.93 7.00 18.37
N LEU A 326 3.21 6.75 19.65
CA LEU A 326 2.28 6.06 20.54
C LEU A 326 1.04 6.91 20.86
N ALA A 327 1.19 8.24 20.92
CA ALA A 327 0.11 9.18 21.18
C ALA A 327 -0.84 9.38 19.99
N GLN A 328 -0.40 9.15 18.74
CA GLN A 328 -1.24 9.35 17.57
C GLN A 328 -2.47 8.44 17.59
N LYS A 329 -3.62 9.03 17.26
CA LYS A 329 -4.86 8.30 17.01
C LYS A 329 -4.97 8.03 15.50
N TYR A 330 -5.52 6.88 15.14
CA TYR A 330 -5.82 6.55 13.75
C TYR A 330 -7.15 5.83 13.69
N ASP A 331 -7.86 6.05 12.60
CA ASP A 331 -9.08 5.33 12.29
C ASP A 331 -8.69 3.99 11.68
N ASP A 332 -8.92 2.90 12.40
CA ASP A 332 -8.63 1.56 11.91
C ASP A 332 -9.74 1.11 10.95
N PRO A 333 -9.48 1.01 9.64
CA PRO A 333 -10.50 0.63 8.66
C PRO A 333 -11.02 -0.79 8.89
N LEU A 334 -10.22 -1.67 9.53
CA LEU A 334 -10.67 -3.02 9.88
C LEU A 334 -11.54 -2.99 11.14
N LYS A 335 -11.31 -2.04 12.05
CA LYS A 335 -12.18 -1.86 13.22
C LYS A 335 -13.60 -1.47 12.79
N GLU A 336 -13.76 -0.57 11.83
CA GLU A 336 -15.07 -0.22 11.28
C GLU A 336 -15.79 -1.44 10.69
N ALA A 337 -15.08 -2.27 9.90
CA ALA A 337 -15.63 -3.50 9.33
C ALA A 337 -16.02 -4.52 10.42
N VAL A 338 -15.19 -4.70 11.45
CA VAL A 338 -15.46 -5.60 12.58
C VAL A 338 -16.65 -5.11 13.41
N ASP A 339 -16.72 -3.82 13.71
CA ASP A 339 -17.84 -3.23 14.45
C ASP A 339 -19.15 -3.39 13.66
N ALA A 340 -19.12 -3.17 12.35
CA ALA A 340 -20.26 -3.40 11.46
C ALA A 340 -20.71 -4.87 11.44
N ALA A 341 -19.77 -5.83 11.34
CA ALA A 341 -20.09 -7.26 11.41
C ALA A 341 -20.72 -7.65 12.76
N ASN A 342 -20.17 -7.13 13.86
CA ASN A 342 -20.68 -7.42 15.21
C ASN A 342 -22.11 -6.88 15.36
N GLU A 343 -22.38 -5.68 14.88
CA GLU A 343 -23.70 -5.07 14.91
C GLU A 343 -24.71 -5.82 14.03
N ALA A 344 -24.30 -6.22 12.82
CA ALA A 344 -25.11 -7.06 11.94
C ALA A 344 -25.48 -8.40 12.59
N MET A 345 -24.50 -9.04 13.26
CA MET A 345 -24.73 -10.28 14.00
C MET A 345 -25.72 -10.07 15.16
N ARG A 346 -25.59 -8.96 15.91
CA ARG A 346 -26.52 -8.58 16.99
C ARG A 346 -27.95 -8.42 16.47
N LYS A 347 -28.15 -7.64 15.42
CA LYS A 347 -29.47 -7.44 14.78
C LYS A 347 -30.07 -8.76 14.28
N LYS A 348 -29.25 -9.67 13.73
CA LYS A 348 -29.71 -10.99 13.28
C LYS A 348 -30.14 -11.88 14.46
N MET A 349 -29.42 -11.85 15.59
CA MET A 349 -29.82 -12.56 16.81
C MET A 349 -31.12 -12.00 17.39
N GLU A 350 -31.32 -10.68 17.36
CA GLU A 350 -32.56 -10.04 17.84
C GLU A 350 -33.77 -10.35 16.94
N ARG A 351 -33.57 -10.46 15.63
CA ARG A 351 -34.61 -10.86 14.67
C ARG A 351 -34.91 -12.36 14.73
N GLY A 352 -33.90 -13.21 14.91
CA GLY A 352 -34.04 -14.66 15.04
C GLY A 352 -34.50 -15.13 16.42
N GLY A 353 -34.37 -14.29 17.45
CA GLY A 353 -34.88 -14.54 18.81
C GLY A 353 -36.38 -14.27 18.97
N LYS A 354 -37.05 -13.69 17.97
CA LYS A 354 -38.51 -13.70 17.85
C LYS A 354 -38.97 -14.95 17.11
N ALA A 355 -38.75 -16.12 17.71
CA ALA A 355 -39.57 -17.28 17.40
C ALA A 355 -40.88 -17.11 18.16
N ASP A 356 -41.99 -17.21 17.44
CA ASP A 356 -43.36 -17.07 17.91
C ASP A 356 -43.66 -18.08 19.05
N PRO A 357 -44.07 -17.66 20.26
CA PRO A 357 -44.49 -18.58 21.33
C PRO A 357 -45.94 -19.06 21.08
N GLY A 358 -46.21 -19.51 19.85
CA GLY A 358 -47.57 -19.72 19.35
C GLY A 358 -47.66 -20.73 18.21
N SER A 359 -47.09 -21.92 18.36
CA SER A 359 -47.62 -23.11 17.67
C SER A 359 -47.93 -24.19 18.70
N ASP A 360 -49.13 -24.07 19.27
CA ASP A 360 -49.77 -25.11 20.04
C ASP A 360 -49.97 -26.37 19.19
N GLY A 361 -49.48 -27.49 19.72
CA GLY A 361 -50.19 -28.76 19.76
C GLY A 361 -50.59 -29.42 18.44
N GLU A 362 -49.78 -30.36 17.99
CA GLU A 362 -50.32 -31.58 17.38
C GLU A 362 -49.65 -32.80 18.04
N LYS A 363 -50.45 -33.54 18.80
CA LYS A 363 -50.07 -34.82 19.40
C LYS A 363 -49.86 -35.87 18.29
N PRO A 364 -48.95 -36.84 18.48
CA PRO A 364 -48.76 -37.91 17.51
C PRO A 364 -49.90 -38.92 17.64
N ASP A 365 -50.57 -39.21 16.52
CA ASP A 365 -51.48 -40.35 16.44
C ASP A 365 -50.67 -41.63 16.17
N GLY A 366 -50.98 -42.67 16.93
CA GLY A 366 -50.29 -43.94 16.92
C GLY A 366 -50.79 -44.83 15.79
N GLY A 367 -49.86 -45.37 15.00
CA GLY A 367 -50.14 -46.39 13.99
C GLY A 367 -49.05 -47.44 13.99
N THR A 368 -49.29 -48.54 14.70
CA THR A 368 -48.52 -49.79 14.69
C THR A 368 -48.64 -50.52 13.36
N ALA A 369 -47.53 -50.91 12.74
CA ALA A 369 -47.44 -52.08 11.87
C ALA A 369 -46.01 -52.66 11.86
N GLU A 370 -45.96 -53.97 12.05
CA GLU A 370 -44.83 -54.88 12.26
C GLU A 370 -43.81 -55.00 11.11
N PRO A 371 -42.62 -55.60 11.37
CA PRO A 371 -41.51 -55.71 10.44
C PRO A 371 -41.64 -56.92 9.50
N LYS A 372 -41.07 -56.82 8.31
CA LYS A 372 -40.72 -57.99 7.49
C LYS A 372 -39.24 -58.03 7.21
N ASP A 373 -38.64 -59.10 7.73
CA ASP A 373 -37.37 -59.70 7.36
C ASP A 373 -37.31 -60.11 5.88
N GLY A 374 -36.08 -60.26 5.38
CA GLY A 374 -35.75 -60.97 4.14
C GLY A 374 -34.63 -60.25 3.37
N ASP A 375 -33.34 -60.43 3.71
CA ASP A 375 -32.47 -61.59 3.44
C ASP A 375 -31.84 -61.60 2.03
N LYS A 376 -30.56 -62.03 2.02
CA LYS A 376 -29.63 -62.41 0.92
C LYS A 376 -28.91 -61.24 0.25
N GLY A 377 -27.58 -61.09 0.42
CA GLY A 377 -26.52 -62.05 0.07
C GLY A 377 -26.13 -61.79 -1.39
N THR A 378 -24.87 -61.61 -1.81
CA THR A 378 -23.65 -62.34 -1.49
C THR A 378 -22.43 -61.62 -2.11
N ASP A 379 -21.31 -61.70 -1.40
CA ASP A 379 -19.93 -61.98 -1.84
C ASP A 379 -19.46 -61.72 -3.29
N GLY A 380 -18.29 -61.08 -3.38
CA GLY A 380 -17.45 -61.06 -4.58
C GLY A 380 -16.06 -60.50 -4.30
N LYS A 381 -15.11 -61.39 -4.06
CA LYS A 381 -13.74 -61.20 -3.54
C LYS A 381 -12.71 -61.23 -4.69
N THR A 382 -11.61 -60.48 -4.54
CA THR A 382 -10.26 -60.63 -5.17
C THR A 382 -10.20 -60.52 -6.72
N ASP A 383 -9.13 -60.12 -7.39
CA ASP A 383 -7.71 -60.31 -7.10
C ASP A 383 -6.80 -59.39 -7.94
N ASP A 384 -5.52 -59.44 -7.58
CA ASP A 384 -4.32 -58.76 -8.06
C ASP A 384 -4.03 -58.69 -9.58
N GLY A 385 -3.18 -57.73 -9.96
CA GLY A 385 -2.50 -57.69 -11.26
C GLY A 385 -1.41 -56.64 -11.37
N LYS A 386 -0.17 -57.00 -10.99
CA LYS A 386 1.10 -56.29 -11.25
C LYS A 386 1.51 -56.33 -12.74
N ASN A 387 2.22 -55.29 -13.19
CA ASN A 387 3.45 -55.31 -14.02
C ASN A 387 3.81 -53.83 -14.31
N GLU A 388 4.85 -53.23 -13.72
CA GLU A 388 6.30 -53.33 -13.97
C GLU A 388 6.80 -52.92 -15.38
N ASP A 389 7.78 -52.00 -15.30
CA ASP A 389 8.91 -51.70 -16.18
C ASP A 389 8.82 -50.77 -17.41
N GLY A 390 9.75 -49.79 -17.41
CA GLY A 390 10.14 -49.03 -18.60
C GLY A 390 10.94 -47.75 -18.36
N ALA A 391 12.14 -47.83 -17.77
CA ALA A 391 13.09 -46.72 -17.61
C ALA A 391 13.84 -46.30 -18.90
N LYS A 392 14.21 -45.00 -19.02
CA LYS A 392 15.47 -44.43 -19.58
C LYS A 392 15.36 -42.89 -19.66
N LYS A 393 16.11 -42.09 -18.86
CA LYS A 393 17.51 -41.60 -18.99
C LYS A 393 17.80 -40.60 -20.14
N GLY A 394 18.37 -39.44 -19.75
CA GLY A 394 19.14 -38.48 -20.58
C GLY A 394 18.75 -37.02 -20.27
N ALA A 395 19.40 -36.25 -19.38
CA ALA A 395 20.78 -35.71 -19.34
C ALA A 395 21.03 -34.44 -20.19
N ALA A 396 21.45 -33.38 -19.47
CA ALA A 396 22.46 -32.37 -19.79
C ALA A 396 22.14 -31.07 -20.59
N ALA A 397 22.25 -29.96 -19.84
CA ALA A 397 23.12 -28.80 -20.08
C ALA A 397 23.00 -27.96 -21.37
N ARG A 398 22.61 -26.69 -21.20
CA ARG A 398 23.51 -25.50 -21.26
C ARG A 398 22.85 -24.29 -20.63
#